data_AF-A0A239JLX5-F1
#
_entry.id   AF-A0A239JLX5-F1
#
_cell.length_a   1.000
_cell.length_b   1.000
_cell.length_c   1.000
_cell.angle_alpha   90.00
_cell.angle_beta   90.00
_cell.angle_gamma   90.00
#
_symmetry.space_group_name_H-M   'P 1'
#
loop_
_entity.id
_entity.type
_entity.pdbx_description
1 polymer ?
#
loop_
_entity_poly.entity_id
_entity_poly.type
_entity_poly.pdbx_seq_one_letter_code
_entity_poly.pdbx_strand_id
1 'polypeptide(L)'
;MNKPLVSNAFQAFMNEAPKHAKAWMEAVQKLDNASALDKKTEELAYIAVLAAAKLETGIPFHVKQAKAKGASREEIISAVLVGLPAVGNVVTAALPIALEAYDNE
;
A
#
# COMPACT_ATOMS: atom_id res chain seq x y z
N MET A 1 -10.69 -10.31 15.36
CA MET A 1 -9.72 -11.26 14.78
C MET A 1 -8.78 -10.45 13.91
N ASN A 2 -7.46 -10.54 14.11
CA ASN A 2 -6.52 -9.77 13.32
C ASN A 2 -6.52 -10.26 11.87
N LYS A 3 -6.92 -9.39 10.95
CA LYS A 3 -6.91 -9.67 9.51
C LYS A 3 -5.44 -9.68 9.05
N PRO A 4 -4.99 -10.67 8.24
CA PRO A 4 -3.62 -10.73 7.78
C PRO A 4 -3.26 -9.47 6.97
N LEU A 5 -2.03 -8.98 7.17
CA LEU A 5 -1.51 -7.75 6.54
C LEU A 5 -1.36 -7.86 5.03
N VAL A 6 -1.11 -9.08 4.54
CA VAL A 6 -0.96 -9.41 3.12
C VAL A 6 -2.18 -10.19 2.64
N SER A 7 -2.53 -10.02 1.37
CA SER A 7 -3.69 -10.67 0.78
C SER A 7 -3.52 -12.20 0.66
N ASN A 8 -4.63 -12.93 0.64
CA ASN A 8 -4.62 -14.38 0.42
C ASN A 8 -3.90 -14.76 -0.89
N ALA A 9 -4.05 -13.94 -1.94
CA ALA A 9 -3.39 -14.15 -3.22
C ALA A 9 -1.87 -13.99 -3.09
N PHE A 10 -1.40 -12.96 -2.37
CA PHE A 10 0.03 -12.76 -2.15
C PHE A 10 0.62 -13.86 -1.26
N GLN A 11 -0.11 -14.31 -0.24
CA GLN A 11 0.30 -15.43 0.59
C GLN A 11 0.44 -16.73 -0.21
N ALA A 12 -0.52 -17.03 -1.08
CA ALA A 12 -0.44 -18.18 -1.98
C ALA A 12 0.76 -18.06 -2.94
N PHE A 13 1.03 -16.87 -3.49
CA PHE A 13 2.21 -16.62 -4.32
C PHE A 13 3.52 -16.92 -3.57
N MET A 14 3.65 -16.43 -2.33
CA MET A 14 4.83 -16.66 -1.50
C MET A 14 5.03 -18.15 -1.19
N ASN A 15 3.95 -18.89 -0.92
CA ASN A 15 4.01 -20.29 -0.50
C ASN A 15 4.18 -21.27 -1.67
N GLU A 16 3.41 -21.09 -2.75
CA GLU A 16 3.32 -22.05 -3.85
C GLU A 16 4.37 -21.80 -4.95
N ALA A 17 4.87 -20.56 -5.05
CA ALA A 17 5.86 -20.18 -6.06
C ALA A 17 7.13 -19.52 -5.46
N PRO A 18 7.79 -20.15 -4.45
CA PRO A 18 8.80 -19.49 -3.62
C PRO A 18 10.04 -19.00 -4.40
N LYS A 19 10.40 -19.65 -5.50
CA LYS A 19 11.51 -19.18 -6.37
C LYS A 19 11.16 -17.89 -7.11
N HIS A 20 9.93 -17.76 -7.60
CA HIS A 20 9.44 -16.53 -8.23
C HIS A 20 9.29 -15.42 -7.20
N ALA A 21 8.71 -15.75 -6.05
CA ALA A 21 8.58 -14.83 -4.91
C ALA A 21 9.93 -14.26 -4.47
N LYS A 22 10.96 -15.10 -4.32
CA LYS A 22 12.31 -14.64 -3.95
C LYS A 22 12.87 -13.62 -4.95
N ALA A 23 12.84 -13.95 -6.24
CA ALA A 23 13.34 -13.05 -7.29
C ALA A 23 12.55 -11.72 -7.33
N TRP A 24 11.23 -11.79 -7.19
CA TRP A 24 10.37 -10.62 -7.10
C TRP A 24 10.73 -9.73 -5.89
N MET A 25 10.83 -10.32 -4.70
CA MET A 25 11.14 -9.58 -3.47
C MET A 25 12.54 -8.95 -3.50
N GLU A 26 13.52 -9.62 -4.11
CA GLU A 26 14.84 -9.02 -4.35
C GLU A 26 14.78 -7.80 -5.26
N ALA A 27 13.94 -7.84 -6.32
CA ALA A 27 13.72 -6.70 -7.19
C ALA A 27 13.01 -5.55 -6.45
N VAL A 28 11.94 -5.85 -5.71
CA VAL A 28 11.21 -4.86 -4.89
C VAL A 28 12.16 -4.16 -3.93
N GLN A 29 12.98 -4.90 -3.19
CA GLN A 29 13.93 -4.31 -2.22
C GLN A 29 14.97 -3.42 -2.90
N LYS A 30 15.48 -3.83 -4.08
CA LYS A 30 16.45 -3.01 -4.83
C LYS A 30 15.83 -1.71 -5.35
N LEU A 31 14.58 -1.75 -5.80
CA LEU A 31 13.85 -0.55 -6.23
C LEU A 31 13.57 0.39 -5.04
N ASP A 32 13.12 -0.15 -3.91
CA ASP A 32 12.91 0.59 -2.65
C ASP A 32 14.20 1.25 -2.13
N ASN A 33 15.36 0.60 -2.30
CA ASN A 33 16.66 1.17 -1.92
C ASN A 33 17.17 2.23 -2.92
N ALA A 34 16.73 2.18 -4.17
CA ALA A 34 17.10 3.14 -5.20
C ALA A 34 16.26 4.43 -5.14
N SER A 35 15.11 4.38 -4.48
CA SER A 35 14.23 5.53 -4.27
C SER A 35 14.94 6.62 -3.47
N ALA A 36 14.86 7.86 -3.95
CA ALA A 36 15.38 9.04 -3.23
C ALA A 36 14.37 9.62 -2.24
N LEU A 37 13.14 9.10 -2.22
CA LEU A 37 12.10 9.55 -1.30
C LEU A 37 12.43 9.09 0.12
N ASP A 38 12.10 9.91 1.11
CA ASP A 38 12.06 9.40 2.48
C ASP A 38 10.95 8.34 2.62
N LYS A 39 11.12 7.46 3.60
CA LYS A 39 10.26 6.28 3.71
C LYS A 39 8.79 6.60 3.97
N LYS A 40 8.45 7.74 4.58
CA LYS A 40 7.04 8.14 4.78
C LYS A 40 6.44 8.60 3.47
N THR A 41 7.14 9.49 2.77
CA THR A 41 6.71 10.00 1.46
C THR A 41 6.56 8.87 0.44
N GLU A 42 7.47 7.90 0.44
CA GLU A 42 7.40 6.72 -0.42
C GLU A 42 6.11 5.91 -0.22
N GLU A 43 5.71 5.63 1.02
CA GLU A 43 4.47 4.89 1.29
C GLU A 43 3.22 5.67 0.90
N LEU A 44 3.18 6.98 1.19
CA LEU A 44 2.05 7.84 0.80
C LEU A 44 1.90 7.88 -0.73
N ALA A 45 3.01 8.00 -1.46
CA ALA A 45 3.01 7.92 -2.91
C ALA A 45 2.55 6.54 -3.40
N TYR A 46 3.00 5.47 -2.76
CA TYR A 46 2.59 4.10 -3.12
C TYR A 46 1.09 3.87 -2.91
N ILE A 47 0.51 4.37 -1.81
CA ILE A 47 -0.93 4.32 -1.53
C ILE A 47 -1.72 5.03 -2.64
N ALA A 48 -1.25 6.20 -3.10
CA ALA A 48 -1.88 6.92 -4.20
C ALA A 48 -1.88 6.09 -5.51
N VAL A 49 -0.76 5.43 -5.83
CA VAL A 49 -0.64 4.54 -6.99
C VAL A 49 -1.59 3.34 -6.88
N LEU A 50 -1.66 2.70 -5.70
CA LEU A 50 -2.57 1.57 -5.48
C LEU A 50 -4.04 1.98 -5.63
N ALA A 51 -4.43 3.13 -5.09
CA ALA A 51 -5.79 3.66 -5.21
C ALA A 51 -6.12 3.96 -6.69
N ALA A 52 -5.21 4.60 -7.42
CA ALA A 52 -5.40 4.89 -8.85
C ALA A 52 -5.46 3.61 -9.70
N ALA A 53 -4.68 2.60 -9.35
CA ALA A 53 -4.61 1.32 -10.08
C ALA A 53 -5.70 0.31 -9.66
N LYS A 54 -6.57 0.66 -8.70
CA LYS A 54 -7.59 -0.25 -8.11
C LYS A 54 -6.98 -1.53 -7.51
N LEU A 55 -5.77 -1.42 -6.97
CA LEU A 55 -5.05 -2.52 -6.32
C LEU A 55 -5.29 -2.51 -4.80
N GLU A 56 -6.57 -2.54 -4.43
CA GLU A 56 -7.06 -2.34 -3.06
C GLU A 56 -6.47 -3.30 -2.03
N THR A 57 -6.15 -4.53 -2.46
CA THR A 57 -5.61 -5.57 -1.57
C THR A 57 -4.22 -5.25 -1.00
N GLY A 58 -3.46 -4.35 -1.63
CA GLY A 58 -2.17 -3.88 -1.13
C GLY A 58 -2.28 -2.71 -0.14
N ILE A 59 -3.41 -2.00 -0.14
CA ILE A 59 -3.58 -0.76 0.62
C ILE A 59 -3.40 -0.97 2.14
N PRO A 60 -3.97 -2.01 2.78
CA PRO A 60 -3.79 -2.19 4.22
C PRO A 60 -2.34 -2.34 4.67
N PHE A 61 -1.51 -3.03 3.88
CA PHE A 61 -0.08 -3.18 4.16
C PHE A 61 0.62 -1.83 4.14
N HIS A 62 0.48 -1.07 3.05
CA HIS A 62 1.16 0.21 2.87
C HIS A 62 0.65 1.31 3.83
N VAL A 63 -0.63 1.29 4.20
CA VAL A 63 -1.16 2.19 5.24
C VAL A 63 -0.50 1.93 6.60
N LYS A 64 -0.36 0.67 7.00
CA LYS A 64 0.32 0.32 8.26
C LYS A 64 1.80 0.68 8.24
N GLN A 65 2.47 0.49 7.10
CA GLN A 65 3.85 0.94 6.91
C GLN A 65 3.99 2.47 6.98
N ALA A 66 3.09 3.22 6.35
CA ALA A 66 3.05 4.68 6.41
C ALA A 66 2.85 5.17 7.86
N LYS A 67 1.88 4.58 8.58
CA LYS A 67 1.60 4.89 9.99
C LYS A 67 2.80 4.60 10.89
N ALA A 68 3.47 3.45 10.70
CA ALA A 68 4.70 3.12 11.43
C ALA A 68 5.84 4.11 11.18
N LYS A 69 5.80 4.83 10.05
CA LYS A 69 6.76 5.89 9.68
C LYS A 69 6.25 7.30 10.04
N GLY A 70 5.19 7.40 10.83
CA GLY A 70 4.65 8.65 11.35
C GLY A 70 3.68 9.38 10.43
N ALA A 71 3.10 8.70 9.44
CA ALA A 71 2.03 9.29 8.65
C ALA A 71 0.77 9.52 9.51
N SER A 72 0.16 10.69 9.39
CA SER A 72 -1.13 10.98 10.04
C SER A 72 -2.31 10.38 9.27
N ARG A 73 -3.46 10.31 9.93
CA ARG A 73 -4.71 9.84 9.31
C ARG A 73 -5.10 10.74 8.13
N GLU A 74 -4.89 12.03 8.26
CA GLU A 74 -5.13 13.05 7.24
C GLU A 74 -4.18 12.86 6.05
N GLU A 75 -2.91 12.55 6.28
CA GLU A 75 -1.96 12.23 5.21
C GLU A 75 -2.41 10.99 4.41
N ILE A 76 -2.96 9.97 5.07
CA ILE A 76 -3.53 8.79 4.38
C ILE A 76 -4.74 9.17 3.52
N ILE A 77 -5.66 10.00 4.05
CA ILE A 77 -6.82 10.50 3.29
C ILE A 77 -6.34 11.29 2.06
N SER A 78 -5.36 12.17 2.25
CA SER A 78 -4.76 12.94 1.16
C SER A 78 -4.10 12.04 0.12
N ALA A 79 -3.34 11.01 0.53
CA ALA A 79 -2.71 10.06 -0.39
C ALA A 79 -3.73 9.31 -1.26
N VAL A 80 -4.86 8.87 -0.68
CA VAL A 80 -5.93 8.23 -1.45
C VAL A 80 -6.59 9.21 -2.43
N LEU A 81 -6.85 10.44 -1.99
CA LEU A 81 -7.63 11.42 -2.76
C LEU A 81 -6.81 12.30 -3.71
N VAL A 82 -5.48 12.30 -3.61
CA VAL A 82 -4.62 13.15 -4.47
C VAL A 82 -4.83 12.86 -5.96
N GLY A 83 -5.14 11.60 -6.30
CA GLY A 83 -5.43 11.19 -7.67
C GLY A 83 -6.82 11.57 -8.17
N LEU A 84 -7.75 12.00 -7.31
CA LEU A 84 -9.16 12.24 -7.65
C LEU A 84 -9.36 13.13 -8.90
N PRO A 85 -8.64 14.27 -9.06
CA PRO A 85 -8.78 15.10 -10.26
C PRO A 85 -8.23 14.44 -11.54
N ALA A 86 -7.23 13.56 -11.41
CA ALA A 86 -6.52 12.97 -12.54
C ALA A 86 -7.15 11.66 -13.05
N VAL A 87 -7.62 10.81 -12.14
CA VAL A 87 -8.16 9.47 -12.47
C VAL A 87 -9.65 9.32 -12.14
N GLY A 88 -10.29 10.37 -11.61
CA GLY A 88 -11.72 10.40 -11.29
C GLY A 88 -12.07 9.71 -9.98
N ASN A 89 -13.37 9.55 -9.74
CA ASN A 89 -13.92 9.04 -8.46
C ASN A 89 -13.55 7.58 -8.13
N VAL A 90 -12.84 6.89 -9.02
CA VAL A 90 -12.41 5.50 -8.79
C VAL A 90 -11.59 5.32 -7.51
N VAL A 91 -10.82 6.35 -7.13
CA VAL A 91 -9.98 6.32 -5.92
C VAL A 91 -10.78 6.29 -4.63
N THR A 92 -12.06 6.68 -4.64
CA THR A 92 -12.87 6.72 -3.40
C THR A 92 -13.18 5.32 -2.88
N ALA A 93 -13.11 4.28 -3.71
CA ALA A 93 -13.23 2.88 -3.28
C ALA A 93 -12.14 2.47 -2.28
N ALA A 94 -10.96 3.09 -2.36
CA ALA A 94 -9.86 2.85 -1.45
C ALA A 94 -10.03 3.50 -0.07
N LEU A 95 -10.85 4.55 0.06
CA LEU A 95 -11.01 5.30 1.32
C LEU A 95 -11.42 4.43 2.52
N PRO A 96 -12.53 3.67 2.49
CA PRO A 96 -12.93 2.87 3.64
C PRO A 96 -11.89 1.81 4.00
N ILE A 97 -11.18 1.25 3.01
CA ILE A 97 -10.13 0.25 3.21
C ILE A 97 -8.90 0.87 3.89
N ALA A 98 -8.47 2.05 3.43
CA ALA A 98 -7.34 2.76 4.01
C ALA A 98 -7.65 3.22 5.44
N LEU A 99 -8.86 3.73 5.68
CA LEU A 99 -9.28 4.16 7.01
C LEU A 99 -9.42 2.97 7.98
N GLU A 100 -10.02 1.87 7.54
CA GLU A 100 -10.08 0.64 8.33
C GLU A 100 -8.68 0.16 8.71
N ALA A 101 -7.72 0.18 7.78
CA ALA A 101 -6.35 -0.24 8.03
C ALA A 101 -5.56 0.71 8.94
N TYR A 102 -5.87 2.01 8.90
CA TYR A 102 -5.23 3.00 9.78
C TYR A 102 -5.82 2.97 11.19
N ASP A 103 -7.14 2.82 11.30
CA ASP A 103 -7.89 2.89 12.56
C ASP A 103 -7.82 1.55 13.33
N ASN A 104 -7.69 0.41 12.64
CA ASN A 104 -7.54 -0.91 13.26
C ASN A 104 -6.05 -1.29 13.39
N GLU A 105 -5.55 -1.13 14.62
CA GLU A 105 -4.15 -1.27 15.09
C GLU A 105 -3.24 -0.09 14.73
#